data_AF-A0A1I0NPW7-F1
#
_entry.id   AF-A0A1I0NPW7-F1
#
_cell.length_a   1.000
_cell.length_b   1.000
_cell.length_c   1.000
_cell.angle_alpha   90.00
_cell.angle_beta   90.00
_cell.angle_gamma   90.00
#
_symmetry.space_group_name_H-M   'P 1'
#
loop_
_entity.id
_entity.type
_entity.pdbx_description
1 polymer ?
#
loop_
_entity_poly.entity_id
_entity_poly.type
_entity_poly.pdbx_seq_one_letter_code
_entity_poly.pdbx_strand_id
1 'polypeptide(L)'
;MSLGNAQEIQEYILTEGLPEFLTFKCERRSRSLYLPQIDMTITPEVQQIQNNNVGIGFNCYLGDKDKPLYEYSAGLAGDIKSAVGISLTTFLMTFMNGIDSMYNKIMPREFTSEFAGREHQWNAYLSNVAGMGKKEDDSDIDVATFYWDILKDEIIKRLGNQKLVYVKVYAAKYPQEAVGEVRIDNVAIPELGKIVEQHAAKWNTSFASDKQFFFIEQDESTILPDPYEGTGGRAQIRSKMVDYLILFEGATTREKYSRLVDDAADRIGDRTLAQEFFSFLPEIAAMHALGGRLKFSDMAEFNFADDTTKRVYLSQLSDYTKIDLCLGDILSKGDFGDETDNVWKDLLGMSSVCNMVEKVKQGGSRLEDLSPVKMIFNVSEGFELR
;
A
#
# COMPACT_ATOMS: atom_id res chain seq x y z
N MET A 1 -35.51 -7.53 -3.60
CA MET A 1 -34.64 -7.97 -4.71
C MET A 1 -33.92 -9.24 -4.27
N SER A 2 -33.91 -10.30 -5.08
CA SER A 2 -33.05 -11.47 -4.82
C SER A 2 -31.64 -11.11 -5.26
N LEU A 3 -30.64 -11.29 -4.40
CA LEU A 3 -29.23 -11.05 -4.74
C LEU A 3 -28.61 -12.41 -5.08
N GLY A 4 -28.58 -12.76 -6.37
CA GLY A 4 -28.13 -14.06 -6.86
C GLY A 4 -26.76 -14.04 -7.54
N ASN A 5 -26.26 -12.86 -7.94
CA ASN A 5 -24.98 -12.73 -8.61
C ASN A 5 -24.24 -11.42 -8.28
N ALA A 6 -22.98 -11.33 -8.72
CA ALA A 6 -22.10 -10.19 -8.45
C ALA A 6 -22.64 -8.85 -8.97
N GLN A 7 -23.30 -8.83 -10.13
CA GLN A 7 -23.85 -7.61 -10.72
C GLN A 7 -25.04 -7.10 -9.93
N GLU A 8 -25.94 -7.98 -9.50
CA GLU A 8 -27.09 -7.63 -8.66
C GLU A 8 -26.64 -7.12 -7.29
N ILE A 9 -25.62 -7.73 -6.69
CA ILE A 9 -25.03 -7.27 -5.43
C ILE A 9 -24.39 -5.89 -5.62
N GLN A 10 -23.59 -5.70 -6.67
CA GLN A 10 -22.96 -4.40 -6.95
C GLN A 10 -24.02 -3.31 -7.18
N GLU A 11 -25.07 -3.61 -7.93
CA GLU A 11 -26.18 -2.68 -8.17
C GLU A 11 -26.85 -2.29 -6.86
N TYR A 12 -27.20 -3.28 -6.02
CA TYR A 12 -27.78 -3.03 -4.70
C TYR A 12 -26.89 -2.15 -3.82
N ILE A 13 -25.57 -2.38 -3.81
CA ILE A 13 -24.61 -1.56 -3.05
C ILE A 13 -24.64 -0.10 -3.54
N LEU A 14 -24.74 0.12 -4.84
CA LEU A 14 -24.70 1.45 -5.45
C LEU A 14 -26.04 2.21 -5.41
N THR A 15 -27.18 1.52 -5.24
CA THR A 15 -28.51 2.15 -5.23
C THR A 15 -29.12 2.28 -3.85
N GLU A 16 -28.98 1.25 -3.03
CA GLU A 16 -29.67 1.12 -1.73
C GLU A 16 -28.64 1.01 -0.60
N GLY A 17 -27.63 0.15 -0.74
CA GLY A 17 -26.68 -0.19 0.32
C GLY A 17 -25.87 1.00 0.83
N LEU A 18 -24.93 1.52 0.05
CA LEU A 18 -24.09 2.63 0.50
C LEU A 18 -24.84 3.97 0.59
N PRO A 19 -25.65 4.38 -0.42
CA PRO A 19 -26.29 5.70 -0.38
C PRO A 19 -27.21 5.94 0.82
N GLU A 20 -27.82 4.90 1.39
CA GLU A 20 -28.70 5.00 2.56
C GLU A 20 -27.93 5.19 3.87
N PHE A 21 -26.73 4.62 3.98
CA PHE A 21 -25.99 4.54 5.25
C PHE A 21 -24.69 5.36 5.30
N LEU A 22 -24.26 5.95 4.19
CA LEU A 22 -23.12 6.87 4.19
C LEU A 22 -23.47 8.18 4.92
N THR A 23 -22.57 8.63 5.80
CA THR A 23 -22.65 9.96 6.44
C THR A 23 -22.59 11.10 5.40
N PHE A 24 -21.86 10.87 4.30
CA PHE A 24 -21.70 11.82 3.21
C PHE A 24 -22.74 11.58 2.12
N LYS A 25 -23.36 12.67 1.63
CA LYS A 25 -24.11 12.63 0.37
C LYS A 25 -23.23 12.09 -0.75
N CYS A 26 -23.81 11.24 -1.60
CA CYS A 26 -23.14 10.67 -2.74
C CYS A 26 -23.92 10.85 -4.04
N GLU A 27 -23.18 10.91 -5.14
CA GLU A 27 -23.68 10.92 -6.51
C GLU A 27 -23.25 9.63 -7.20
N ARG A 28 -24.19 8.97 -7.86
CA ARG A 28 -23.85 7.77 -8.64
C ARG A 28 -23.13 8.14 -9.93
N ARG A 29 -21.99 7.50 -10.18
CA ARG A 29 -21.21 7.59 -11.42
C ARG A 29 -20.97 6.19 -12.00
N SER A 30 -21.92 5.71 -12.81
CA SER A 30 -21.85 4.38 -13.42
C SER A 30 -21.66 3.26 -12.37
N ARG A 31 -20.42 2.77 -12.19
CA ARG A 31 -20.02 1.70 -11.27
C ARG A 31 -19.42 2.20 -9.95
N SER A 32 -19.46 3.51 -9.68
CA SER A 32 -18.94 4.11 -8.47
C SER A 32 -19.91 5.12 -7.85
N LEU A 33 -19.62 5.48 -6.60
CA LEU A 33 -20.22 6.60 -5.89
C LEU A 33 -19.17 7.68 -5.72
N TYR A 34 -19.51 8.90 -6.07
CA TYR A 34 -18.70 10.09 -5.78
C TYR A 34 -19.28 10.82 -4.58
N LEU A 35 -18.44 11.20 -3.62
CA LEU A 35 -18.80 11.94 -2.41
C LEU A 35 -18.17 13.33 -2.53
N PRO A 36 -18.91 14.34 -3.06
CA PRO A 36 -18.35 15.65 -3.38
C PRO A 36 -17.72 16.37 -2.19
N GLN A 37 -18.26 16.20 -0.99
CA GLN A 37 -17.79 16.90 0.21
C GLN A 37 -16.34 16.58 0.57
N ILE A 38 -15.89 15.37 0.25
CA ILE A 38 -14.57 14.85 0.64
C ILE A 38 -13.74 14.44 -0.57
N ASP A 39 -14.15 14.87 -1.77
CA ASP A 39 -13.59 14.50 -3.06
C ASP A 39 -13.22 13.01 -3.19
N MET A 40 -14.11 12.14 -2.72
CA MET A 40 -13.87 10.70 -2.65
C MET A 40 -14.69 9.95 -3.70
N THR A 41 -14.05 9.04 -4.42
CA THR A 41 -14.76 8.05 -5.25
C THR A 41 -14.68 6.67 -4.58
N ILE A 42 -15.81 5.96 -4.48
CA ILE A 42 -15.90 4.58 -3.96
C ILE A 42 -16.39 3.68 -5.09
N THR A 43 -15.58 2.69 -5.46
CA THR A 43 -15.89 1.68 -6.48
C THR A 43 -15.95 0.30 -5.80
N PRO A 44 -17.16 -0.19 -5.46
CA PRO A 44 -17.32 -1.52 -4.86
C PRO A 44 -17.18 -2.60 -5.93
N GLU A 45 -16.47 -3.68 -5.60
CA GLU A 45 -16.24 -4.85 -6.43
C GLU A 45 -16.54 -6.11 -5.65
N VAL A 46 -17.50 -6.91 -6.15
CA VAL A 46 -17.83 -8.19 -5.54
C VAL A 46 -16.77 -9.20 -5.97
N GLN A 47 -15.89 -9.56 -5.04
CA GLN A 47 -14.74 -10.43 -5.29
C GLN A 47 -15.01 -11.88 -4.91
N GLN A 48 -15.93 -12.13 -3.97
CA GLN A 48 -16.27 -13.47 -3.52
C GLN A 48 -17.78 -13.62 -3.30
N ILE A 49 -18.37 -14.69 -3.82
CA ILE A 49 -19.72 -15.17 -3.48
C ILE A 49 -19.60 -16.67 -3.30
N GLN A 50 -19.70 -17.15 -2.06
CA GLN A 50 -19.63 -18.58 -1.75
C GLN A 50 -20.65 -18.92 -0.69
N ASN A 51 -21.72 -19.62 -1.10
CA ASN A 51 -22.86 -19.97 -0.25
C ASN A 51 -23.45 -18.74 0.46
N ASN A 52 -23.12 -18.60 1.74
CA ASN A 52 -23.60 -17.56 2.63
C ASN A 52 -22.49 -16.56 3.04
N ASN A 53 -21.36 -16.58 2.33
CA ASN A 53 -20.25 -15.65 2.46
C ASN A 53 -20.17 -14.74 1.24
N VAL A 54 -20.07 -13.43 1.47
CA VAL A 54 -19.84 -12.42 0.43
C VAL A 54 -18.65 -11.55 0.80
N GLY A 55 -17.71 -11.42 -0.14
CA GLY A 55 -16.54 -10.56 -0.05
C GLY A 55 -16.61 -9.41 -1.04
N ILE A 56 -16.48 -8.19 -0.53
CA ILE A 56 -16.54 -6.96 -1.33
C ILE A 56 -15.24 -6.18 -1.11
N GLY A 57 -14.53 -5.91 -2.20
CA GLY A 57 -13.44 -4.94 -2.24
C GLY A 57 -13.99 -3.54 -2.53
N PHE A 58 -13.53 -2.54 -1.79
CA PHE A 58 -13.87 -1.14 -1.97
C PHE A 58 -12.61 -0.40 -2.44
N ASN A 59 -12.53 -0.17 -3.75
CA ASN A 59 -11.51 0.69 -4.34
C ASN A 59 -11.92 2.14 -4.15
N CYS A 60 -11.20 2.85 -3.29
CA CYS A 60 -11.48 4.23 -2.94
C CYS A 60 -10.38 5.15 -3.48
N TYR A 61 -10.72 6.38 -3.81
CA TYR A 61 -9.75 7.38 -4.23
C TYR A 61 -10.12 8.75 -3.65
N LEU A 62 -9.21 9.36 -2.89
CA LEU A 62 -9.32 10.73 -2.38
C LEU A 62 -8.58 11.66 -3.34
N GLY A 63 -9.31 12.52 -4.04
CA GLY A 63 -8.76 13.36 -5.10
C GLY A 63 -7.89 14.51 -4.56
N ASP A 64 -8.29 15.15 -3.48
CA ASP A 64 -7.56 16.24 -2.82
C ASP A 64 -6.17 15.81 -2.31
N LYS A 65 -6.08 14.55 -1.86
CA LYS A 65 -4.86 13.92 -1.35
C LYS A 65 -4.15 13.05 -2.38
N ASP A 66 -4.71 12.94 -3.58
CA ASP A 66 -4.25 12.08 -4.66
C ASP A 66 -3.98 10.63 -4.21
N LYS A 67 -4.83 10.11 -3.32
CA LYS A 67 -4.55 8.88 -2.58
C LYS A 67 -5.51 7.75 -2.97
N PRO A 68 -5.03 6.66 -3.59
CA PRO A 68 -5.79 5.43 -3.68
C PRO A 68 -5.82 4.75 -2.30
N LEU A 69 -6.99 4.24 -1.94
CA LEU A 69 -7.20 3.48 -0.72
C LEU A 69 -7.98 2.22 -1.06
N TYR A 70 -7.72 1.15 -0.32
CA TYR A 70 -8.39 -0.13 -0.53
C TYR A 70 -8.81 -0.75 0.79
N GLU A 71 -10.03 -1.28 0.81
CA GLU A 71 -10.50 -2.16 1.86
C GLU A 71 -11.26 -3.37 1.30
N TYR A 72 -10.99 -4.54 1.89
CA TYR A 72 -11.75 -5.76 1.66
C TYR A 72 -12.59 -6.11 2.89
N SER A 73 -13.91 -6.19 2.70
CA SER A 73 -14.86 -6.53 3.73
C SER A 73 -15.62 -7.80 3.39
N ALA A 74 -15.61 -8.77 4.32
CA ALA A 74 -16.33 -10.02 4.19
C ALA A 74 -17.51 -10.05 5.16
N GLY A 75 -18.61 -10.66 4.74
CA GLY A 75 -19.78 -10.91 5.57
C GLY A 75 -20.23 -12.36 5.45
N LEU A 76 -20.56 -12.96 6.59
CA LEU A 76 -21.07 -14.33 6.70
C LEU A 76 -22.42 -14.28 7.42
N ALA A 77 -23.48 -14.77 6.79
CA ALA A 77 -24.83 -14.73 7.37
C ALA A 77 -25.65 -15.99 7.05
N GLY A 78 -26.96 -15.98 7.30
CA GLY A 78 -27.86 -17.07 6.86
C GLY A 78 -28.21 -17.00 5.36
N ASP A 79 -28.09 -15.83 4.75
CA ASP A 79 -28.43 -15.56 3.36
C ASP A 79 -27.50 -14.48 2.76
N ILE A 80 -27.45 -14.40 1.43
CA ILE A 80 -26.58 -13.48 0.69
C ILE A 80 -26.86 -12.02 1.02
N LYS A 81 -28.12 -11.60 1.16
CA LYS A 81 -28.46 -10.20 1.43
C LYS A 81 -27.97 -9.77 2.82
N SER A 82 -28.17 -10.63 3.81
CA SER A 82 -27.62 -10.40 5.15
C SER A 82 -26.09 -10.40 5.15
N ALA A 83 -25.45 -11.26 4.37
CA ALA A 83 -23.98 -11.30 4.23
C ALA A 83 -23.44 -9.99 3.60
N VAL A 84 -24.09 -9.50 2.54
CA VAL A 84 -23.79 -8.17 1.97
C VAL A 84 -23.96 -7.07 3.02
N GLY A 85 -25.05 -7.11 3.80
CA GLY A 85 -25.30 -6.16 4.88
C GLY A 85 -24.18 -6.12 5.94
N ILE A 86 -23.67 -7.28 6.34
CA ILE A 86 -22.53 -7.37 7.28
C ILE A 86 -21.26 -6.79 6.67
N SER A 87 -20.97 -7.12 5.40
CA SER A 87 -19.80 -6.57 4.69
C SER A 87 -19.86 -5.04 4.60
N LEU A 88 -21.01 -4.49 4.22
CA LEU A 88 -21.24 -3.04 4.16
C LEU A 88 -21.13 -2.39 5.54
N THR A 89 -21.75 -2.97 6.56
CA THR A 89 -21.71 -2.44 7.93
C THR A 89 -20.27 -2.39 8.45
N THR A 90 -19.49 -3.44 8.21
CA THR A 90 -18.08 -3.48 8.62
C THR A 90 -17.26 -2.38 7.92
N PHE A 91 -17.45 -2.19 6.61
CA PHE A 91 -16.80 -1.12 5.85
C PHE A 91 -17.19 0.27 6.37
N LEU A 92 -18.48 0.50 6.63
CA LEU A 92 -18.99 1.77 7.14
C LEU A 92 -18.48 2.08 8.55
N MET A 93 -18.56 1.10 9.46
CA MET A 93 -18.20 1.26 10.87
C MET A 93 -16.69 1.41 11.10
N THR A 94 -15.86 0.90 10.20
CA THR A 94 -14.40 0.98 10.32
C THR A 94 -13.85 2.01 9.34
N PHE A 95 -13.75 1.67 8.07
CA PHE A 95 -13.10 2.47 7.05
C PHE A 95 -13.75 3.86 6.89
N MET A 96 -15.06 3.92 6.62
CA MET A 96 -15.73 5.23 6.43
C MET A 96 -15.84 6.03 7.72
N ASN A 97 -15.98 5.38 8.88
CA ASN A 97 -15.92 6.06 10.16
C ASN A 97 -14.54 6.74 10.39
N GLY A 98 -13.44 6.08 10.05
CA GLY A 98 -12.13 6.70 10.15
C GLY A 98 -11.94 7.88 9.18
N ILE A 99 -12.47 7.77 7.95
CA ILE A 99 -12.53 8.89 7.00
C ILE A 99 -13.35 10.06 7.57
N ASP A 100 -14.50 9.78 8.18
CA ASP A 100 -15.35 10.79 8.82
C ASP A 100 -14.64 11.48 9.99
N SER A 101 -13.93 10.70 10.83
CA SER A 101 -13.09 11.25 11.91
C SER A 101 -11.98 12.15 11.37
N MET A 102 -11.28 11.74 10.30
CA MET A 102 -10.23 12.54 9.67
C MET A 102 -10.75 13.82 9.04
N TYR A 103 -11.87 13.75 8.33
CA TYR A 103 -12.44 14.90 7.64
C TYR A 103 -12.99 15.93 8.63
N ASN A 104 -13.70 15.48 9.67
CA ASN A 104 -14.27 16.37 10.69
C ASN A 104 -13.29 16.70 11.84
N LYS A 105 -12.02 16.28 11.74
CA LYS A 105 -10.97 16.52 12.73
C LYS A 105 -11.36 16.05 14.14
N ILE A 106 -11.97 14.88 14.24
CA ILE A 106 -12.47 14.31 15.51
C ILE A 106 -11.31 13.65 16.26
N MET A 107 -11.00 14.17 17.46
CA MET A 107 -9.99 13.63 18.38
C MET A 107 -8.64 13.31 17.71
N PRO A 108 -7.99 14.29 17.04
CA PRO A 108 -6.70 14.07 16.40
C PRO A 108 -5.65 13.65 17.43
N ARG A 109 -4.77 12.73 17.01
CA ARG A 109 -3.56 12.38 17.75
C ARG A 109 -2.37 13.03 17.08
N GLU A 110 -1.91 14.13 17.66
CA GLU A 110 -0.78 14.91 17.18
C GLU A 110 0.55 14.24 17.52
N PHE A 111 1.47 14.20 16.54
CA PHE A 111 2.86 13.78 16.74
C PHE A 111 3.75 14.29 15.60
N THR A 112 5.06 14.12 15.74
CA THR A 112 6.05 14.50 14.71
C THR A 112 6.86 13.30 14.24
N SER A 113 7.41 13.41 13.02
CA SER A 113 8.43 12.50 12.49
C SER A 113 9.53 13.31 11.80
N GLU A 114 10.66 12.66 11.51
CA GLU A 114 11.73 13.23 10.69
C GLU A 114 12.02 12.32 9.50
N PHE A 115 12.08 12.90 8.30
CA PHE A 115 12.55 12.22 7.10
C PHE A 115 13.43 13.16 6.28
N ALA A 116 14.54 12.64 5.75
CA ALA A 116 15.51 13.41 4.97
C ALA A 116 15.97 14.74 5.63
N GLY A 117 16.07 14.77 6.97
CA GLY A 117 16.44 15.96 7.74
C GLY A 117 15.36 17.03 7.82
N ARG A 118 14.10 16.67 7.56
CA ARG A 118 12.92 17.53 7.62
C ARG A 118 11.95 16.98 8.66
N GLU A 119 11.47 17.86 9.53
CA GLU A 119 10.41 17.55 10.47
C GLU A 119 9.05 17.62 9.77
N HIS A 120 8.19 16.65 10.06
CA HIS A 120 6.82 16.59 9.59
C HIS A 120 5.88 16.51 10.79
N GLN A 121 4.76 17.25 10.73
CA GLN A 121 3.71 17.23 11.73
C GLN A 121 2.54 16.40 11.24
N TRP A 122 1.95 15.60 12.12
CA TRP A 122 0.94 14.61 11.75
C TRP A 122 -0.24 14.63 12.72
N ASN A 123 -1.40 14.28 12.17
CA ASN A 123 -2.61 13.97 12.91
C ASN A 123 -3.07 12.57 12.56
N ALA A 124 -3.08 11.65 13.53
CA ALA A 124 -3.71 10.34 13.36
C ALA A 124 -5.17 10.34 13.84
N TYR A 125 -6.05 9.79 13.02
CA TYR A 125 -7.46 9.57 13.28
C TYR A 125 -7.74 8.07 13.28
N LEU A 126 -8.24 7.56 14.40
CA LEU A 126 -8.51 6.14 14.57
C LEU A 126 -9.98 5.87 14.23
N SER A 127 -10.25 4.84 13.45
CA SER A 127 -11.61 4.33 13.29
C SER A 127 -12.06 3.59 14.54
N ASN A 128 -13.37 3.29 14.61
CA ASN A 128 -13.86 2.25 15.50
C ASN A 128 -13.19 0.91 15.19
N VAL A 129 -13.18 0.02 16.18
CA VAL A 129 -12.82 -1.39 16.01
C VAL A 129 -14.08 -2.18 15.70
N ALA A 130 -14.12 -2.85 14.55
CA ALA A 130 -15.14 -3.85 14.28
C ALA A 130 -14.65 -5.22 14.75
N GLY A 131 -15.27 -5.72 15.81
CA GLY A 131 -15.02 -7.04 16.36
C GLY A 131 -16.03 -8.08 15.88
N MET A 132 -15.59 -9.32 15.67
CA MET A 132 -16.46 -10.49 15.54
C MET A 132 -16.11 -11.53 16.60
N GLY A 133 -17.11 -12.28 17.06
CA GLY A 133 -16.94 -13.29 18.11
C GLY A 133 -16.90 -12.70 19.52
N LYS A 134 -16.60 -13.53 20.52
CA LYS A 134 -16.44 -13.11 21.91
C LYS A 134 -15.01 -13.36 22.36
N LYS A 135 -14.41 -12.36 23.00
CA LYS A 135 -13.12 -12.43 23.68
C LYS A 135 -13.43 -12.39 25.18
N GLU A 136 -13.09 -13.44 25.91
CA GLU A 136 -13.53 -13.59 27.31
C GLU A 136 -12.84 -12.61 28.29
N ASP A 137 -11.68 -12.05 27.91
CA ASP A 137 -10.81 -11.25 28.80
C ASP A 137 -10.76 -9.73 28.48
N ASP A 138 -11.66 -9.20 27.64
CA ASP A 138 -11.53 -7.85 27.05
C ASP A 138 -12.14 -6.70 27.90
N SER A 139 -12.36 -6.89 29.21
CA SER A 139 -13.15 -5.93 30.00
C SER A 139 -12.42 -4.66 30.47
N ASP A 140 -11.10 -4.56 30.33
CA ASP A 140 -10.30 -3.44 30.90
C ASP A 140 -9.43 -2.68 29.89
N ILE A 141 -9.51 -2.96 28.58
CA ILE A 141 -8.70 -2.30 27.55
C ILE A 141 -9.58 -1.30 26.77
N ASP A 142 -9.11 -0.06 26.61
CA ASP A 142 -9.68 0.84 25.60
C ASP A 142 -9.35 0.30 24.20
N VAL A 143 -10.23 -0.58 23.71
CA VAL A 143 -10.07 -1.27 22.42
C VAL A 143 -9.89 -0.25 21.28
N ALA A 144 -10.42 0.97 21.42
CA ALA A 144 -10.31 2.01 20.40
C ALA A 144 -8.87 2.55 20.23
N THR A 145 -8.04 2.54 21.26
CA THR A 145 -6.64 3.05 21.19
C THR A 145 -5.60 1.96 21.22
N PHE A 146 -5.94 0.76 21.70
CA PHE A 146 -5.00 -0.32 21.93
C PHE A 146 -4.05 -0.59 20.76
N TYR A 147 -4.59 -0.77 19.55
CA TYR A 147 -3.75 -1.05 18.38
C TYR A 147 -2.84 0.12 18.01
N TRP A 148 -3.30 1.36 18.20
CA TRP A 148 -2.45 2.53 17.99
C TRP A 148 -1.29 2.52 18.98
N ASP A 149 -1.57 2.27 20.26
CA ASP A 149 -0.56 2.34 21.32
C ASP A 149 0.58 1.33 21.12
N ILE A 150 0.29 0.14 20.61
CA ILE A 150 1.32 -0.89 20.35
C ILE A 150 2.02 -0.75 18.99
N LEU A 151 1.48 0.04 18.06
CA LEU A 151 2.02 0.16 16.69
C LEU A 151 2.63 1.52 16.37
N LYS A 152 2.24 2.60 17.08
CA LYS A 152 2.54 3.99 16.69
C LYS A 152 4.04 4.23 16.42
N ASP A 153 4.92 3.73 17.28
CA ASP A 153 6.36 4.03 17.19
C ASP A 153 6.98 3.40 15.94
N GLU A 154 6.46 2.24 15.51
CA GLU A 154 6.92 1.58 14.29
C GLU A 154 6.24 2.12 13.02
N ILE A 155 5.02 2.64 13.15
CA ILE A 155 4.34 3.35 12.06
C ILE A 155 5.06 4.66 11.78
N ILE A 156 5.43 5.43 12.81
CA ILE A 156 6.12 6.73 12.68
C ILE A 156 7.41 6.60 11.86
N LYS A 157 8.16 5.51 12.03
CA LYS A 157 9.39 5.23 11.27
C LYS A 157 9.16 5.11 9.76
N ARG A 158 7.93 4.87 9.33
CA ARG A 158 7.54 4.60 7.93
C ARG A 158 6.89 5.81 7.25
N LEU A 159 6.78 6.93 7.97
CA LEU A 159 6.23 8.18 7.45
C LEU A 159 7.35 9.00 6.81
N GLY A 160 7.16 9.35 5.54
CA GLY A 160 8.03 10.24 4.77
C GLY A 160 7.36 11.60 4.55
N ASN A 161 7.36 12.09 3.31
CA ASN A 161 6.61 13.28 2.93
C ASN A 161 5.34 12.89 2.14
N GLN A 162 4.21 12.74 2.83
CA GLN A 162 2.98 12.15 2.28
C GLN A 162 1.75 12.86 2.83
N LYS A 163 0.87 13.37 1.96
CA LYS A 163 -0.41 14.01 2.37
C LYS A 163 -1.26 13.16 3.30
N LEU A 164 -1.28 11.85 3.06
CA LEU A 164 -2.02 10.87 3.84
C LEU A 164 -1.34 9.52 3.78
N VAL A 165 -1.27 8.87 4.93
CA VAL A 165 -0.94 7.46 5.08
C VAL A 165 -2.11 6.78 5.75
N TYR A 166 -2.55 5.63 5.23
CA TYR A 166 -3.57 4.83 5.92
C TYR A 166 -3.01 3.48 6.36
N VAL A 167 -3.38 3.07 7.57
CA VAL A 167 -2.93 1.82 8.17
C VAL A 167 -4.15 0.94 8.40
N LYS A 168 -4.11 -0.29 7.89
CA LYS A 168 -5.08 -1.33 8.21
C LYS A 168 -4.49 -2.23 9.28
N VAL A 169 -5.27 -2.51 10.32
CA VAL A 169 -4.96 -3.49 11.35
C VAL A 169 -6.05 -4.56 11.32
N TYR A 170 -5.63 -5.82 11.23
CA TYR A 170 -6.51 -6.97 11.36
C TYR A 170 -5.88 -8.00 12.28
N ALA A 171 -6.65 -8.44 13.26
CA ALA A 171 -6.28 -9.45 14.23
C ALA A 171 -7.34 -10.54 14.20
N ALA A 172 -6.95 -11.81 14.21
CA ALA A 172 -7.88 -12.92 14.34
C ALA A 172 -7.28 -14.05 15.17
N LYS A 173 -8.15 -14.75 15.89
CA LYS A 173 -7.84 -15.97 16.63
C LYS A 173 -8.80 -17.06 16.18
N TYR A 174 -8.24 -18.19 15.81
CA TYR A 174 -8.91 -19.46 15.62
C TYR A 174 -8.39 -20.45 16.69
N PRO A 175 -8.98 -21.66 16.84
CA PRO A 175 -8.61 -22.55 17.94
C PRO A 175 -7.12 -22.95 17.99
N GLN A 176 -6.44 -23.00 16.85
CA GLN A 176 -5.04 -23.45 16.75
C GLN A 176 -4.09 -22.41 16.16
N GLU A 177 -4.59 -21.26 15.72
CA GLU A 177 -3.79 -20.28 15.01
C GLU A 177 -4.26 -18.86 15.37
N ALA A 178 -3.32 -17.92 15.32
CA ALA A 178 -3.60 -16.51 15.36
C ALA A 178 -3.08 -15.88 14.07
N VAL A 179 -3.75 -14.83 13.63
CA VAL A 179 -3.39 -14.08 12.44
C VAL A 179 -3.30 -12.62 12.85
N GLY A 180 -2.19 -11.98 12.51
CA GLY A 180 -2.02 -10.54 12.59
C GLY A 180 -1.60 -10.00 11.23
N GLU A 181 -2.34 -9.03 10.73
CA GLU A 181 -2.05 -8.33 9.49
C GLU A 181 -2.04 -6.84 9.77
N VAL A 182 -0.94 -6.19 9.43
CA VAL A 182 -0.85 -4.74 9.38
C VAL A 182 -0.43 -4.37 7.98
N ARG A 183 -1.17 -3.46 7.35
CA ARG A 183 -0.81 -2.89 6.05
C ARG A 183 -0.69 -1.38 6.16
N ILE A 184 0.34 -0.80 5.56
CA ILE A 184 0.47 0.65 5.38
C ILE A 184 0.30 0.93 3.90
N ASP A 185 -0.66 1.78 3.53
CA ASP A 185 -1.00 2.09 2.14
C ASP A 185 -1.20 0.83 1.27
N ASN A 186 -1.93 -0.14 1.84
CA ASN A 186 -2.17 -1.47 1.26
C ASN A 186 -0.93 -2.37 1.07
N VAL A 187 0.24 -1.98 1.57
CA VAL A 187 1.45 -2.82 1.58
C VAL A 187 1.53 -3.55 2.92
N ALA A 188 1.58 -4.88 2.89
CA ALA A 188 1.70 -5.68 4.10
C ALA A 188 3.05 -5.43 4.78
N ILE A 189 3.03 -5.21 6.10
CA ILE A 189 4.23 -5.01 6.93
C ILE A 189 4.32 -6.20 7.91
N PRO A 190 5.04 -7.29 7.54
CA PRO A 190 5.04 -8.53 8.32
C PRO A 190 5.52 -8.35 9.76
N GLU A 191 6.45 -7.43 10.00
CA GLU A 191 6.97 -7.14 11.34
C GLU A 191 5.87 -6.60 12.27
N LEU A 192 5.01 -5.70 11.77
CA LEU A 192 3.88 -5.17 12.53
C LEU A 192 2.73 -6.17 12.63
N GLY A 193 2.49 -6.94 11.56
CA GLY A 193 1.56 -8.07 11.59
C GLY A 193 1.88 -9.04 12.72
N LYS A 194 3.16 -9.35 12.94
CA LYS A 194 3.62 -10.21 14.04
C LYS A 194 3.33 -9.66 15.44
N ILE A 195 3.41 -8.34 15.63
CA ILE A 195 3.04 -7.69 16.91
C ILE A 195 1.55 -7.94 17.21
N VAL A 196 0.71 -7.73 16.20
CA VAL A 196 -0.75 -7.94 16.29
C VAL A 196 -1.09 -9.42 16.46
N GLU A 197 -0.41 -10.32 15.76
CA GLU A 197 -0.58 -11.77 15.87
C GLU A 197 -0.29 -12.25 17.30
N GLN A 198 0.80 -11.76 17.91
CA GLN A 198 1.17 -12.09 19.28
C GLN A 198 0.14 -11.60 20.30
N HIS A 199 -0.57 -10.52 20.01
CA HIS A 199 -1.69 -10.08 20.82
C HIS A 199 -2.89 -11.02 20.65
N ALA A 200 -3.32 -11.27 19.41
CA ALA A 200 -4.46 -12.14 19.10
C ALA A 200 -4.26 -13.58 19.63
N ALA A 201 -3.02 -14.08 19.64
CA ALA A 201 -2.66 -15.39 20.16
C ALA A 201 -3.05 -15.63 21.62
N LYS A 202 -3.18 -14.55 22.40
CA LYS A 202 -3.54 -14.58 23.83
C LYS A 202 -5.05 -14.67 24.08
N TRP A 203 -5.89 -14.44 23.06
CA TRP A 203 -7.33 -14.48 23.24
C TRP A 203 -7.81 -15.91 23.54
N ASN A 204 -8.56 -16.08 24.63
CA ASN A 204 -9.27 -17.31 24.93
C ASN A 204 -10.62 -17.32 24.20
N THR A 205 -10.66 -17.91 23.01
CA THR A 205 -11.86 -17.96 22.17
C THR A 205 -11.78 -19.05 21.11
N SER A 206 -12.94 -19.57 20.68
CA SER A 206 -13.04 -20.45 19.52
C SER A 206 -12.90 -19.69 18.21
N PHE A 207 -13.31 -18.43 18.19
CA PHE A 207 -13.09 -17.50 17.10
C PHE A 207 -13.34 -16.08 17.58
N ALA A 208 -12.37 -15.20 17.35
CA ALA A 208 -12.60 -13.76 17.39
C ALA A 208 -11.75 -13.05 16.36
N SER A 209 -12.20 -11.89 15.91
CA SER A 209 -11.40 -10.99 15.10
C SER A 209 -11.66 -9.54 15.45
N ASP A 210 -10.68 -8.70 15.18
CA ASP A 210 -10.79 -7.25 15.19
C ASP A 210 -10.29 -6.68 13.87
N LYS A 211 -10.89 -5.59 13.44
CA LYS A 211 -10.41 -4.76 12.34
C LYS A 211 -10.47 -3.29 12.72
N GLN A 212 -9.38 -2.55 12.45
CA GLN A 212 -9.30 -1.12 12.65
C GLN A 212 -8.49 -0.44 11.53
N PHE A 213 -8.78 0.83 11.29
CA PHE A 213 -8.01 1.69 10.39
C PHE A 213 -7.46 2.91 11.14
N PHE A 214 -6.26 3.33 10.76
CA PHE A 214 -5.71 4.63 11.11
C PHE A 214 -5.57 5.45 9.84
N PHE A 215 -6.05 6.69 9.87
CA PHE A 215 -5.82 7.67 8.82
C PHE A 215 -4.90 8.74 9.38
N ILE A 216 -3.72 8.88 8.79
CA ILE A 216 -2.63 9.71 9.31
C ILE A 216 -2.37 10.81 8.29
N GLU A 217 -2.82 12.01 8.61
CA GLU A 217 -2.75 13.18 7.74
C GLU A 217 -1.57 14.06 8.15
N GLN A 218 -0.75 14.44 7.17
CA GLN A 218 0.32 15.40 7.39
C GLN A 218 -0.23 16.82 7.44
N ASP A 219 0.26 17.62 8.37
CA ASP A 219 -0.05 19.05 8.39
C ASP A 219 0.48 19.72 7.12
N GLU A 220 -0.42 20.40 6.39
CA GLU A 220 -0.12 21.06 5.11
C GLU A 220 1.09 22.00 5.17
N SER A 221 1.33 22.64 6.33
CA SER A 221 2.47 23.56 6.52
C SER A 221 3.83 22.86 6.55
N THR A 222 3.85 21.53 6.74
CA THR A 222 5.07 20.71 6.79
C THR A 222 5.23 19.79 5.59
N ILE A 223 4.30 19.81 4.64
CA ILE A 223 4.37 19.05 3.39
C ILE A 223 5.39 19.72 2.46
N LEU A 224 6.37 18.94 2.00
CA LEU A 224 7.33 19.38 1.00
C LEU A 224 6.72 19.25 -0.40
N PRO A 225 7.02 20.17 -1.33
CA PRO A 225 6.57 20.07 -2.70
C PRO A 225 7.04 18.77 -3.37
N ASP A 226 6.12 18.06 -4.01
CA ASP A 226 6.37 16.86 -4.81
C ASP A 226 6.24 17.21 -6.31
N PRO A 227 7.33 17.09 -7.11
CA PRO A 227 7.30 17.39 -8.54
C PRO A 227 6.32 16.53 -9.34
N TYR A 228 5.94 15.36 -8.81
CA TYR A 228 5.15 14.34 -9.47
C TYR A 228 3.82 14.08 -8.77
N GLU A 229 3.30 15.09 -8.08
CA GLU A 229 1.98 15.04 -7.47
C GLU A 229 0.83 15.03 -8.50
N GLY A 230 -0.24 14.30 -8.18
CA GLY A 230 -1.48 14.34 -8.94
C GLY A 230 -1.45 13.49 -10.21
N THR A 231 -2.55 13.54 -10.95
CA THR A 231 -2.70 12.88 -12.25
C THR A 231 -1.67 13.37 -13.28
N GLY A 232 -1.36 14.68 -13.27
CA GLY A 232 -0.34 15.27 -14.13
C GLY A 232 1.07 14.79 -13.80
N GLY A 233 1.41 14.71 -12.51
CA GLY A 233 2.69 14.16 -12.05
C GLY A 233 2.87 12.68 -12.37
N ARG A 234 1.82 11.86 -12.18
CA ARG A 234 1.82 10.46 -12.63
C ARG A 234 2.07 10.32 -14.13
N ALA A 235 1.42 11.14 -14.95
CA ALA A 235 1.63 11.12 -16.40
C ALA A 235 3.08 11.50 -16.75
N GLN A 236 3.69 12.43 -16.00
CA GLN A 236 5.09 12.78 -16.17
C GLN A 236 6.04 11.63 -15.80
N ILE A 237 5.88 11.00 -14.63
CA ILE A 237 6.68 9.82 -14.25
C ILE A 237 6.58 8.75 -15.33
N ARG A 238 5.36 8.49 -15.83
CA ARG A 238 5.13 7.49 -16.88
C ARG A 238 5.87 7.83 -18.17
N SER A 239 5.74 9.06 -18.66
CA SER A 239 6.46 9.49 -19.86
C SER A 239 7.97 9.36 -19.68
N LYS A 240 8.51 9.82 -18.55
CA LYS A 240 9.94 9.76 -18.23
C LYS A 240 10.45 8.32 -18.08
N MET A 241 9.64 7.44 -17.49
CA MET A 241 9.98 6.01 -17.35
C MET A 241 10.03 5.32 -18.72
N VAL A 242 9.11 5.64 -19.63
CA VAL A 242 9.16 5.12 -21.00
C VAL A 242 10.43 5.58 -21.71
N ASP A 243 10.78 6.88 -21.63
CA ASP A 243 12.05 7.39 -22.18
C ASP A 243 13.26 6.68 -21.56
N TYR A 244 13.26 6.44 -20.25
CA TYR A 244 14.32 5.70 -19.55
C TYR A 244 14.44 4.26 -20.05
N LEU A 245 13.32 3.53 -20.15
CA LEU A 245 13.32 2.12 -20.59
C LEU A 245 13.81 1.97 -22.04
N ILE A 246 13.52 2.94 -22.92
CA ILE A 246 14.10 2.99 -24.28
C ILE A 246 15.62 3.11 -24.23
N LEU A 247 16.17 3.95 -23.35
CA LEU A 247 17.62 4.09 -23.17
C LEU A 247 18.24 2.83 -22.56
N PHE A 248 17.56 2.21 -21.60
CA PHE A 248 17.97 0.97 -20.94
C PHE A 248 18.13 -0.17 -21.94
N GLU A 249 17.12 -0.43 -22.78
CA GLU A 249 17.20 -1.45 -23.84
C GLU A 249 18.29 -1.12 -24.87
N GLY A 250 18.52 0.18 -25.13
CA GLY A 250 19.59 0.65 -26.02
C GLY A 250 21.01 0.52 -25.45
N ALA A 251 21.15 0.25 -24.14
CA ALA A 251 22.40 0.21 -23.40
C ALA A 251 23.11 -1.17 -23.49
N THR A 252 23.27 -1.68 -24.70
CA THR A 252 23.81 -3.03 -24.98
C THR A 252 25.33 -3.20 -24.79
N THR A 253 26.05 -2.16 -24.39
CA THR A 253 27.49 -2.22 -24.07
C THR A 253 27.75 -1.68 -22.68
N ARG A 254 28.88 -2.10 -22.08
CA ARG A 254 29.28 -1.66 -20.74
C ARG A 254 29.42 -0.14 -20.65
N GLU A 255 29.95 0.49 -21.69
CA GLU A 255 30.14 1.95 -21.76
C GLU A 255 28.81 2.70 -21.80
N LYS A 256 27.83 2.18 -22.56
CA LYS A 256 26.48 2.76 -22.58
C LYS A 256 25.79 2.58 -21.24
N TYR A 257 25.86 1.38 -20.68
CA TYR A 257 25.26 1.09 -19.38
C TYR A 257 25.86 1.95 -18.26
N SER A 258 27.19 2.17 -18.26
CA SER A 258 27.85 3.04 -17.27
C SER A 258 27.43 4.51 -17.35
N ARG A 259 26.88 4.96 -18.49
CA ARG A 259 26.40 6.33 -18.69
C ARG A 259 24.87 6.42 -18.61
N LEU A 260 24.17 5.32 -18.34
CA LEU A 260 22.71 5.28 -18.44
C LEU A 260 22.03 6.31 -17.54
N VAL A 261 22.54 6.53 -16.32
CA VAL A 261 22.00 7.56 -15.41
C VAL A 261 22.22 8.97 -15.97
N ASP A 262 23.38 9.26 -16.55
CA ASP A 262 23.69 10.57 -17.13
C ASP A 262 22.85 10.82 -18.41
N ASP A 263 22.84 9.84 -19.32
CA ASP A 263 22.06 9.90 -20.56
C ASP A 263 20.56 10.03 -20.27
N ALA A 264 20.06 9.34 -19.23
CA ALA A 264 18.67 9.47 -18.78
C ALA A 264 18.40 10.81 -18.10
N ALA A 265 19.30 11.30 -17.25
CA ALA A 265 19.16 12.60 -16.58
C ALA A 265 19.05 13.74 -17.60
N ASP A 266 19.88 13.73 -18.64
CA ASP A 266 19.84 14.70 -19.74
C ASP A 266 18.52 14.60 -20.54
N ARG A 267 18.00 13.38 -20.70
CA ARG A 267 16.77 13.12 -21.45
C ARG A 267 15.50 13.51 -20.69
N ILE A 268 15.41 13.15 -19.40
CA ILE A 268 14.20 13.30 -18.59
C ILE A 268 14.21 14.58 -17.73
N GLY A 269 15.35 15.27 -17.66
CA GLY A 269 15.52 16.52 -16.93
C GLY A 269 15.48 16.39 -15.40
N ASP A 270 15.68 15.18 -14.87
CA ASP A 270 15.70 14.91 -13.42
C ASP A 270 16.71 13.80 -13.12
N ARG A 271 17.86 14.20 -12.57
CA ARG A 271 18.96 13.28 -12.26
C ARG A 271 18.60 12.31 -11.13
N THR A 272 17.88 12.78 -10.11
CA THR A 272 17.47 11.94 -8.99
C THR A 272 16.52 10.86 -9.50
N LEU A 273 15.48 11.24 -10.26
CA LEU A 273 14.56 10.26 -10.83
C LEU A 273 15.25 9.27 -11.79
N ALA A 274 16.24 9.73 -12.57
CA ALA A 274 17.03 8.85 -13.44
C ALA A 274 17.81 7.80 -12.63
N GLN A 275 18.41 8.22 -11.50
CA GLN A 275 19.09 7.32 -10.56
C GLN A 275 18.09 6.36 -9.89
N GLU A 276 16.91 6.83 -9.51
CA GLU A 276 15.84 6.00 -8.93
C GLU A 276 15.36 4.96 -9.93
N PHE A 277 15.13 5.32 -11.20
CA PHE A 277 14.80 4.34 -12.23
C PHE A 277 15.89 3.28 -12.40
N PHE A 278 17.15 3.70 -12.43
CA PHE A 278 18.30 2.79 -12.52
C PHE A 278 18.38 1.83 -11.34
N SER A 279 18.15 2.32 -10.13
CA SER A 279 18.27 1.53 -8.91
C SER A 279 17.02 0.68 -8.61
N PHE A 280 15.83 1.22 -8.83
CA PHE A 280 14.58 0.61 -8.35
C PHE A 280 13.93 -0.32 -9.38
N LEU A 281 13.91 0.02 -10.67
CA LEU A 281 13.14 -0.75 -11.66
C LEU A 281 13.52 -2.24 -11.73
N PRO A 282 14.82 -2.63 -11.75
CA PRO A 282 15.19 -4.04 -11.74
C PRO A 282 14.66 -4.76 -10.49
N GLU A 283 14.74 -4.10 -9.33
CA GLU A 283 14.37 -4.73 -8.06
C GLU A 283 12.86 -4.77 -7.83
N ILE A 284 12.11 -3.75 -8.28
CA ILE A 284 10.65 -3.78 -8.35
C ILE A 284 10.20 -4.92 -9.26
N ALA A 285 10.82 -5.09 -10.43
CA ALA A 285 10.52 -6.21 -11.32
C ALA A 285 10.75 -7.56 -10.62
N ALA A 286 11.86 -7.72 -9.90
CA ALA A 286 12.12 -8.93 -9.13
C ALA A 286 11.11 -9.15 -8.00
N MET A 287 10.69 -8.09 -7.30
CA MET A 287 9.65 -8.18 -6.27
C MET A 287 8.32 -8.65 -6.85
N HIS A 288 7.91 -8.14 -8.01
CA HIS A 288 6.72 -8.61 -8.72
C HIS A 288 6.85 -10.08 -9.17
N ALA A 289 8.02 -10.48 -9.68
CA ALA A 289 8.24 -11.86 -10.13
C ALA A 289 8.32 -12.88 -8.97
N LEU A 290 8.78 -12.45 -7.79
CA LEU A 290 9.15 -13.34 -6.68
C LEU A 290 8.34 -13.13 -5.40
N GLY A 291 7.47 -12.14 -5.31
CA GLY A 291 6.73 -11.77 -4.10
C GLY A 291 5.84 -12.89 -3.52
N GLY A 292 5.39 -13.82 -4.36
CA GLY A 292 4.66 -15.02 -3.89
C GLY A 292 5.56 -16.11 -3.28
N ARG A 293 6.88 -15.96 -3.37
CA ARG A 293 7.88 -16.98 -3.00
C ARG A 293 8.90 -16.46 -1.99
N LEU A 294 9.12 -15.15 -1.96
CA LEU A 294 10.08 -14.48 -1.09
C LEU A 294 9.37 -13.41 -0.26
N LYS A 295 9.85 -13.26 0.96
CA LYS A 295 9.53 -12.10 1.79
C LYS A 295 10.56 -11.02 1.50
N PHE A 296 10.08 -9.80 1.31
CA PHE A 296 10.93 -8.61 1.15
C PHE A 296 10.84 -7.78 2.42
N SER A 297 11.97 -7.21 2.84
CA SER A 297 11.97 -6.14 3.83
C SER A 297 11.45 -4.88 3.17
N ASP A 298 10.64 -4.13 3.90
CA ASP A 298 10.21 -2.77 3.54
C ASP A 298 11.30 -1.73 3.86
N MET A 299 12.43 -2.13 4.44
CA MET A 299 13.60 -1.31 4.70
C MET A 299 14.63 -1.46 3.59
N ALA A 300 15.13 -0.33 3.11
CA ALA A 300 16.22 -0.23 2.16
C ALA A 300 17.44 0.45 2.78
N GLU A 301 18.63 0.03 2.35
CA GLU A 301 19.90 0.70 2.67
C GLU A 301 20.38 1.48 1.44
N PHE A 302 20.71 2.76 1.63
CA PHE A 302 21.29 3.63 0.61
C PHE A 302 22.74 3.92 0.98
N ASN A 303 23.67 3.47 0.14
CA ASN A 303 25.09 3.76 0.26
C ASN A 303 25.43 4.94 -0.64
N PHE A 304 25.88 6.03 -0.01
CA PHE A 304 26.25 7.27 -0.67
C PHE A 304 27.75 7.26 -1.04
N ALA A 305 28.12 8.12 -1.99
CA ALA A 305 29.50 8.25 -2.46
C ALA A 305 30.49 8.73 -1.38
N ASP A 306 30.00 9.32 -0.29
CA ASP A 306 30.78 9.76 0.87
C ASP A 306 30.97 8.66 1.94
N ASP A 307 30.74 7.39 1.56
CA ASP A 307 30.77 6.20 2.42
C ASP A 307 29.73 6.22 3.57
N THR A 308 28.75 7.13 3.53
CA THR A 308 27.62 7.09 4.48
C THR A 308 26.55 6.11 4.02
N THR A 309 25.98 5.37 4.98
CA THR A 309 24.81 4.51 4.75
C THR A 309 23.61 5.07 5.48
N LYS A 310 22.50 5.27 4.77
CA LYS A 310 21.20 5.61 5.36
C LYS A 310 20.25 4.44 5.23
N ARG A 311 19.47 4.18 6.29
CA ARG A 311 18.36 3.22 6.27
C ARG A 311 17.07 3.98 6.19
N VAL A 312 16.23 3.63 5.22
CA VAL A 312 14.92 4.23 5.00
C VAL A 312 13.91 3.13 4.75
N TYR A 313 12.65 3.38 5.07
CA TYR A 313 11.58 2.51 4.64
C TYR A 313 11.11 2.93 3.24
N LEU A 314 10.83 1.96 2.37
CA LEU A 314 10.36 2.19 1.01
C LEU A 314 9.08 3.03 0.98
N SER A 315 8.25 2.93 2.02
CA SER A 315 7.04 3.75 2.19
C SER A 315 7.33 5.23 2.43
N GLN A 316 8.54 5.59 2.86
CA GLN A 316 8.93 7.00 3.05
C GLN A 316 9.32 7.67 1.73
N LEU A 317 9.68 6.88 0.71
CA LEU A 317 10.13 7.38 -0.57
C LEU A 317 8.93 7.78 -1.41
N SER A 318 8.75 9.08 -1.67
CA SER A 318 7.59 9.61 -2.41
C SER A 318 7.48 9.00 -3.80
N ASP A 319 8.62 8.74 -4.45
CA ASP A 319 8.66 8.33 -5.85
C ASP A 319 8.58 6.82 -6.00
N TYR A 320 9.02 6.04 -5.02
CA TYR A 320 9.08 4.58 -5.09
C TYR A 320 7.73 3.93 -5.44
N THR A 321 6.66 4.25 -4.71
CA THR A 321 5.33 3.69 -5.00
C THR A 321 4.78 4.16 -6.35
N LYS A 322 5.10 5.39 -6.77
CA LYS A 322 4.67 5.91 -8.08
C LYS A 322 5.38 5.16 -9.21
N ILE A 323 6.68 4.89 -9.05
CA ILE A 323 7.50 4.11 -9.97
C ILE A 323 6.95 2.68 -10.07
N ASP A 324 6.67 2.04 -8.94
CA ASP A 324 6.12 0.69 -8.89
C ASP A 324 4.79 0.55 -9.67
N LEU A 325 3.82 1.40 -9.32
CA LEU A 325 2.52 1.43 -9.99
C LEU A 325 2.66 1.73 -11.49
N CYS A 326 3.56 2.63 -11.85
CA CYS A 326 3.80 3.00 -13.24
C CYS A 326 4.42 1.87 -14.06
N LEU A 327 5.40 1.14 -13.50
CA LEU A 327 5.99 -0.01 -14.16
C LEU A 327 4.93 -1.09 -14.42
N GLY A 328 4.09 -1.38 -13.42
CA GLY A 328 2.96 -2.30 -13.58
C GLY A 328 2.00 -1.88 -14.70
N ASP A 329 1.67 -0.59 -14.79
CA ASP A 329 0.80 -0.06 -15.86
C ASP A 329 1.42 -0.20 -17.25
N ILE A 330 2.70 0.17 -17.40
CA ILE A 330 3.45 0.09 -18.66
C ILE A 330 3.51 -1.36 -19.17
N LEU A 331 3.85 -2.30 -18.28
CA LEU A 331 3.97 -3.71 -18.63
C LEU A 331 2.61 -4.33 -18.97
N SER A 332 1.58 -4.05 -18.16
CA SER A 332 0.24 -4.63 -18.38
C SER A 332 -0.46 -4.10 -19.63
N LYS A 333 -0.20 -2.86 -20.04
CA LYS A 333 -0.73 -2.27 -21.28
C LYS A 333 0.06 -2.66 -22.53
N GLY A 334 1.23 -3.26 -22.37
CA GLY A 334 2.07 -3.64 -23.50
C GLY A 334 2.60 -2.42 -24.26
N ASP A 335 3.04 -1.38 -23.55
CA ASP A 335 3.50 -0.11 -24.12
C ASP A 335 4.65 -0.26 -25.12
N PHE A 336 5.40 -1.36 -25.04
CA PHE A 336 6.50 -1.72 -25.95
C PHE A 336 6.09 -2.75 -27.02
N GLY A 337 4.80 -3.06 -27.15
CA GLY A 337 4.31 -4.09 -28.07
C GLY A 337 4.95 -5.45 -27.79
N ASP A 338 5.42 -6.12 -28.84
CA ASP A 338 6.07 -7.44 -28.78
C ASP A 338 7.36 -7.44 -27.94
N GLU A 339 7.99 -6.28 -27.72
CA GLU A 339 9.22 -6.14 -26.93
C GLU A 339 8.97 -6.03 -25.42
N THR A 340 7.71 -5.88 -24.98
CA THR A 340 7.38 -5.70 -23.55
C THR A 340 7.92 -6.85 -22.68
N ASP A 341 7.85 -8.08 -23.18
CA ASP A 341 8.38 -9.26 -22.51
C ASP A 341 9.92 -9.25 -22.42
N ASN A 342 10.60 -8.61 -23.37
CA ASN A 342 12.06 -8.50 -23.37
C ASN A 342 12.51 -7.46 -22.35
N VAL A 343 11.89 -6.28 -22.34
CA VAL A 343 12.10 -5.25 -21.30
C VAL A 343 11.94 -5.85 -19.90
N TRP A 344 10.89 -6.65 -19.69
CA TRP A 344 10.66 -7.33 -18.42
C TRP A 344 11.79 -8.30 -18.05
N LYS A 345 12.24 -9.14 -18.99
CA LYS A 345 13.33 -10.09 -18.75
C LYS A 345 14.66 -9.40 -18.49
N ASP A 346 14.93 -8.30 -19.19
CA ASP A 346 16.19 -7.56 -19.05
C ASP A 346 16.25 -6.83 -17.71
N LEU A 347 15.14 -6.25 -17.24
CA LEU A 347 15.02 -5.76 -15.86
C LEU A 347 15.30 -6.87 -14.83
N LEU A 348 14.71 -8.05 -15.00
CA LEU A 348 14.96 -9.19 -14.10
C LEU A 348 16.42 -9.64 -14.15
N GLY A 349 17.06 -9.62 -15.33
CA GLY A 349 18.47 -9.97 -15.50
C GLY A 349 19.42 -9.01 -14.79
N MET A 350 19.03 -7.74 -14.63
CA MET A 350 19.81 -6.73 -13.94
C MET A 350 19.55 -6.67 -12.42
N SER A 351 18.52 -7.35 -11.92
CA SER A 351 18.20 -7.37 -10.50
C SER A 351 19.25 -8.12 -9.67
N SER A 352 19.69 -7.49 -8.57
CA SER A 352 20.52 -8.12 -7.56
C SER A 352 19.76 -9.23 -6.80
N VAL A 353 18.45 -9.07 -6.59
CA VAL A 353 17.56 -10.08 -5.99
C VAL A 353 17.51 -11.34 -6.86
N CYS A 354 17.30 -11.21 -8.17
CA CYS A 354 17.30 -12.36 -9.08
C CYS A 354 18.66 -13.08 -9.07
N ASN A 355 19.75 -12.31 -9.13
CA ASN A 355 21.12 -12.85 -9.03
C ASN A 355 21.37 -13.60 -7.70
N MET A 356 20.84 -13.09 -6.58
CA MET A 356 20.89 -13.77 -5.29
C MET A 356 20.10 -15.08 -5.31
N VAL A 357 18.88 -15.07 -5.86
CA VAL A 357 18.03 -16.27 -5.98
C VAL A 357 18.70 -17.37 -6.80
N GLU A 358 19.37 -17.02 -7.89
CA GLU A 358 20.11 -17.99 -8.69
C GLU A 358 21.24 -18.64 -7.88
N LYS A 359 22.00 -17.87 -7.12
CA LYS A 359 23.06 -18.39 -6.24
C LYS A 359 22.51 -19.31 -5.15
N VAL A 360 21.40 -18.94 -4.51
CA VAL A 360 20.73 -19.77 -3.49
C VAL A 360 20.27 -21.10 -4.08
N LYS A 361 19.67 -21.09 -5.28
CA LYS A 361 19.26 -22.30 -5.98
C LYS A 361 20.44 -23.19 -6.36
N GLN A 362 21.53 -22.61 -6.86
CA GLN A 362 22.76 -23.35 -7.17
C GLN A 362 23.38 -23.99 -5.91
N GLY A 363 23.20 -23.37 -4.74
CA GLY A 363 23.61 -23.89 -3.44
C GLY A 363 22.66 -24.92 -2.81
N GLY A 364 21.53 -25.26 -3.46
CA GLY A 364 20.57 -26.27 -2.98
C GLY A 364 19.68 -25.82 -1.80
N SER A 365 19.68 -24.54 -1.46
CA SER A 365 18.86 -23.98 -0.38
C SER A 365 17.44 -23.64 -0.86
N ARG A 366 16.47 -23.68 0.05
CA ARG A 366 15.07 -23.32 -0.23
C ARG A 366 14.87 -21.81 -0.06
N LEU A 367 14.05 -21.23 -0.92
CA LEU A 367 13.76 -19.80 -0.89
C LEU A 367 12.87 -19.43 0.31
N GLU A 368 12.01 -20.36 0.75
CA GLU A 368 11.08 -20.12 1.87
C GLU A 368 11.81 -19.96 3.23
N ASP A 369 13.03 -20.48 3.33
CA ASP A 369 13.85 -20.44 4.54
C ASP A 369 14.68 -19.15 4.65
N LEU A 370 14.66 -18.30 3.62
CA LEU A 370 15.38 -17.04 3.62
C LEU A 370 14.71 -16.02 4.55
N SER A 371 15.56 -15.30 5.30
CA SER A 371 15.11 -14.07 5.96
C SER A 371 14.61 -13.06 4.92
N PRO A 372 13.75 -12.10 5.30
CA PRO A 372 13.27 -11.09 4.37
C PRO A 372 14.42 -10.42 3.61
N VAL A 373 14.32 -10.40 2.29
CA VAL A 373 15.35 -9.87 1.40
C VAL A 373 15.41 -8.36 1.58
N LYS A 374 16.60 -7.84 1.88
CA LYS A 374 16.86 -6.41 2.06
C LYS A 374 17.27 -5.77 0.74
N MET A 375 16.74 -4.58 0.48
CA MET A 375 17.12 -3.79 -0.69
C MET A 375 18.34 -2.93 -0.36
N ILE A 376 19.33 -2.92 -1.23
CA ILE A 376 20.55 -2.13 -1.06
C ILE A 376 20.80 -1.36 -2.35
N PHE A 377 20.81 -0.04 -2.26
CA PHE A 377 21.02 0.86 -3.38
C PHE A 377 22.32 1.63 -3.21
N ASN A 378 23.18 1.58 -4.22
CA ASN A 378 24.36 2.44 -4.28
C ASN A 378 24.01 3.64 -5.15
N VAL A 379 24.12 4.85 -4.59
CA VAL A 379 23.66 6.07 -5.25
C VAL A 379 24.83 7.02 -5.53
N SER A 380 24.70 7.80 -6.59
CA SER A 380 25.72 8.76 -7.01
C SER A 380 25.79 9.98 -6.10
N GLU A 381 26.90 10.72 -6.20
CA GLU A 381 27.06 12.00 -5.51
C GLU A 381 25.91 12.96 -5.89
N GLY A 382 25.35 13.65 -4.90
CA GLY A 382 24.22 14.56 -5.09
C GLY A 382 22.84 13.89 -5.14
N PHE A 383 22.74 12.59 -4.90
CA PHE A 383 21.44 11.91 -4.77
C PHE A 383 20.64 12.46 -3.58
N GLU A 384 19.36 12.74 -3.81
CA GLU A 384 18.41 13.21 -2.81
C GLU A 384 17.43 12.08 -2.49
N LEU A 385 17.19 11.83 -1.20
CA LEU A 385 16.08 10.97 -0.77
C LEU A 385 14.78 11.77 -0.92
N ARG A 386 13.85 11.28 -1.74
CA ARG A 386 12.54 11.88 -2.00
C ARG A 386 11.44 10.91 -1.61
#